data_AF-A0A662Q5B6-F1
#
_entry.id   AF-A0A662Q5B6-F1
#
_cell.length_a   1.000
_cell.length_b   1.000
_cell.length_c   1.000
_cell.angle_alpha   90.00
_cell.angle_beta   90.00
_cell.angle_gamma   90.00
#
_symmetry.space_group_name_H-M   'P 1'
#
loop_
_entity.id
_entity.type
_entity.pdbx_description
1 polymer ?
#
loop_
_entity_poly.entity_id
_entity_poly.type
_entity_poly.pdbx_seq_one_letter_code
_entity_poly.pdbx_strand_id
1 'polypeptide(L)'
;MGIAYLQESGRLCYRRIKRPEDVPEEIKRSYTLDLYENVSPHPGNRTYRGKIVTLVPKSAPEKMAELFILEKVHPISGNLET
;
A
#
# COMPACT_ATOMS: atom_id res chain seq x y z
N MET A 1 -2.15 3.48 3.29
CA MET A 1 -1.87 2.94 1.94
C MET A 1 -2.81 3.53 0.89
N GLY A 2 -2.30 3.78 -0.31
CA GLY A 2 -3.11 4.18 -1.45
C GLY A 2 -3.02 3.13 -2.54
N ILE A 3 -4.13 2.83 -3.20
CA ILE A 3 -4.16 1.86 -4.29
C ILE A 3 -4.66 2.53 -5.56
N ALA A 4 -3.88 2.39 -6.61
CA ALA A 4 -4.30 2.70 -7.96
C ALA A 4 -5.03 1.48 -8.56
N TYR A 5 -6.15 1.70 -9.23
CA TYR A 5 -6.92 0.66 -9.88
C TYR A 5 -7.48 1.19 -11.21
N LEU A 6 -7.65 0.28 -12.16
CA LEU A 6 -8.26 0.59 -13.46
C LEU A 6 -9.76 0.39 -13.36
N GLN A 7 -10.55 1.39 -13.74
CA GLN A 7 -11.99 1.22 -13.92
C GLN A 7 -12.28 0.52 -15.26
N GLU A 8 -13.48 -0.06 -15.39
CA GLU A 8 -13.95 -0.68 -16.64
C GLU A 8 -13.91 0.29 -17.84
N SER A 9 -14.00 1.59 -17.57
CA SER A 9 -13.86 2.66 -18.57
C SER A 9 -12.42 2.88 -19.07
N GLY A 10 -11.44 2.14 -18.56
CA GLY A 10 -10.01 2.35 -18.84
C GLY A 10 -9.40 3.53 -18.06
N ARG A 11 -10.17 4.18 -17.18
CA ARG A 11 -9.67 5.30 -16.38
C ARG A 11 -8.90 4.79 -15.16
N LEU A 12 -7.65 5.23 -15.02
CA LEU A 12 -6.89 5.03 -13.79
C LEU A 12 -7.48 5.87 -12.66
N CYS A 13 -7.81 5.21 -11.55
CA CYS A 13 -8.35 5.84 -10.34
C CYS A 13 -7.46 5.52 -9.15
N TYR A 14 -7.42 6.44 -8.19
CA TYR A 14 -6.67 6.27 -6.95
C TYR A 14 -7.63 6.34 -5.77
N ARG A 15 -7.63 5.30 -4.93
CA ARG A 15 -8.38 5.27 -3.68
C ARG A 15 -7.42 5.11 -2.52
N ARG A 16 -7.55 6.00 -1.53
CA ARG A 16 -6.89 5.81 -0.24
C ARG A 16 -7.66 4.73 0.53
N ILE A 17 -6.95 3.68 0.92
CA ILE A 17 -7.52 2.66 1.79
C ILE A 17 -7.54 3.19 3.21
N LYS A 18 -8.74 3.18 3.80
CA LYS A 18 -8.98 3.67 5.16
C LYS A 18 -9.18 2.55 6.17
N ARG A 19 -9.55 1.35 5.72
CA ARG A 19 -9.85 0.21 6.59
C ARG A 19 -9.04 -1.03 6.20
N PRO A 20 -8.60 -1.87 7.15
CA PRO A 20 -7.79 -3.05 6.85
C PRO A 20 -8.47 -4.04 5.90
N GLU A 21 -9.80 -4.17 5.98
CA GLU A 21 -10.59 -5.08 5.15
C GLU A 21 -10.53 -4.73 3.64
N ASP A 22 -10.39 -3.44 3.32
CA ASP A 22 -10.30 -2.91 1.95
C ASP A 22 -8.97 -3.21 1.25
N VAL A 23 -7.99 -3.75 1.98
CA VAL A 23 -6.68 -4.11 1.41
C VAL A 23 -6.82 -5.35 0.51
N PRO A 24 -6.25 -5.35 -0.71
CA PRO A 24 -6.24 -6.53 -1.57
C PRO A 24 -5.57 -7.74 -0.89
N GLU A 25 -6.12 -8.92 -1.14
CA GLU A 25 -5.65 -10.16 -0.51
C GLU A 25 -4.20 -10.49 -0.87
N GLU A 26 -3.75 -10.12 -2.07
CA GLU A 26 -2.35 -10.31 -2.49
C GLU A 26 -1.39 -9.55 -1.57
N ILE A 27 -1.74 -8.31 -1.20
CA ILE A 27 -0.94 -7.50 -0.26
C ILE A 27 -1.00 -8.10 1.14
N LYS A 28 -2.19 -8.52 1.61
CA LYS A 28 -2.34 -9.15 2.94
C LYS A 28 -1.53 -10.44 3.06
N ARG A 29 -1.39 -11.20 1.97
CA ARG A 29 -0.61 -12.46 1.94
C ARG A 29 0.90 -12.22 1.95
N SER A 30 1.36 -11.19 1.24
CA SER A 30 2.79 -10.92 1.07
C SER A 30 3.41 -10.09 2.21
N TYR A 31 2.57 -9.34 2.94
CA TYR A 31 3.00 -8.33 3.90
C TYR A 31 2.23 -8.39 5.21
N THR A 32 2.94 -8.17 6.31
CA THR A 32 2.32 -7.95 7.62
C THR A 32 1.82 -6.51 7.71
N LEU A 33 0.53 -6.34 8.00
CA LEU A 33 -0.12 -5.03 8.08
C LEU A 33 -0.54 -4.74 9.52
N ASP A 34 -0.43 -3.48 9.94
CA ASP A 34 -0.94 -3.02 11.23
C ASP A 34 -1.37 -1.54 11.13
N LEU A 35 -1.97 -1.02 12.18
CA LEU A 35 -2.17 0.41 12.35
C LEU A 35 -0.91 1.05 12.90
N TYR A 36 -0.59 2.25 12.39
CA TYR A 36 0.60 2.99 12.81
C TYR A 36 0.70 3.16 14.34
N GLU A 37 -0.42 3.40 15.02
CA GLU A 37 -0.46 3.58 16.48
C GLU A 37 -0.12 2.32 17.28
N ASN A 38 -0.27 1.13 16.71
CA ASN A 38 0.07 -0.13 17.37
C ASN A 38 1.58 -0.40 17.33
N VAL A 39 2.28 0.15 16.33
CA VAL A 39 3.67 -0.20 16.01
C VAL A 39 4.66 0.96 16.21
N SER A 40 4.16 2.20 16.32
CA SER A 40 4.99 3.36 16.58
C SER A 40 5.13 3.62 18.08
N PRO A 41 6.35 3.90 18.59
CA PRO A 41 6.53 4.34 19.97
C PRO A 41 5.78 5.65 20.25
N HIS A 42 5.25 5.78 21.47
CA HIS A 42 4.55 6.98 21.91
C HIS A 42 5.52 8.16 22.10
N PRO A 43 5.15 9.40 21.72
CA PRO A 43 3.81 9.84 21.33
C PRO A 43 3.46 9.65 19.84
N GLY A 44 4.34 9.05 19.04
CA GLY A 44 4.16 8.83 17.60
C GLY A 44 3.95 10.12 16.81
N ASN A 45 3.95 10.03 15.48
CA ASN A 45 3.58 11.15 14.62
C ASN A 45 2.06 11.16 14.38
N ARG A 46 1.36 12.22 14.83
CA ARG A 46 -0.10 12.38 14.71
C ARG A 46 -0.59 12.29 13.26
N THR A 47 0.21 12.70 12.28
CA THR A 47 -0.15 12.64 10.85
C THR A 47 -0.37 11.22 10.34
N TYR A 48 0.20 10.21 11.02
CA TYR A 48 0.08 8.81 10.61
C TYR A 48 -0.92 8.00 11.46
N ARG A 49 -1.52 8.61 12.49
CA ARG A 49 -2.57 7.98 13.30
C ARG A 49 -3.72 7.48 12.41
N GLY A 50 -4.21 6.27 12.70
CA GLY A 50 -5.25 5.59 11.92
C GLY A 50 -4.83 5.14 10.50
N LYS A 51 -3.56 5.32 10.10
CA LYS A 51 -3.10 4.79 8.82
C LYS A 51 -2.67 3.33 8.97
N ILE A 52 -3.09 2.52 8.00
CA ILE A 52 -2.56 1.18 7.78
C ILE A 52 -1.14 1.29 7.24
N VAL A 53 -0.21 0.62 7.91
CA VAL A 53 1.21 0.53 7.60
C VAL A 53 1.62 -0.92 7.39
N THR A 54 2.68 -1.11 6.61
CA THR A 54 3.30 -2.41 6.41
C THR A 54 4.51 -2.53 7.31
N LEU A 55 4.62 -3.65 8.02
CA LEU A 55 5.80 -4.01 8.80
C LEU A 55 6.76 -4.80 7.93
N VAL A 56 7.96 -4.24 7.71
CA VAL A 56 9.03 -4.91 6.99
C VAL A 56 10.20 -5.15 7.94
N PRO A 57 10.66 -6.40 8.12
CA PRO A 57 11.81 -6.67 8.96
C PRO A 57 13.07 -6.05 8.33
N LYS A 58 13.97 -5.53 9.18
CA LYS A 58 15.24 -4.94 8.73
C LYS A 58 16.09 -5.89 7.89
N SER A 59 15.91 -7.20 8.04
CA SER A 59 16.61 -8.24 7.29
C SER A 59 16.07 -8.44 5.87
N ALA A 60 14.99 -7.75 5.47
CA ALA A 60 14.35 -7.89 4.16
C ALA A 60 14.25 -6.53 3.42
N PRO A 61 15.39 -5.86 3.12
CA PRO A 61 15.40 -4.58 2.41
C PRO A 61 14.77 -4.65 1.00
N GLU A 62 14.79 -5.82 0.36
CA GLU A 62 14.14 -6.07 -0.93
C GLU A 62 12.62 -5.84 -0.87
N LYS A 63 11.97 -6.20 0.25
CA LYS A 63 10.54 -5.93 0.45
C LYS A 63 10.25 -4.44 0.62
N MET A 64 11.16 -3.69 1.22
CA MET A 64 11.05 -2.23 1.28
C MET A 64 11.16 -1.61 -0.13
N ALA A 65 12.10 -2.11 -0.94
CA ALA A 65 12.26 -1.66 -2.32
C ALA A 65 11.03 -2.00 -3.17
N GLU A 66 10.47 -3.21 -3.02
CA GLU A 66 9.23 -3.62 -3.69
C GLU A 66 8.06 -2.71 -3.33
N LEU A 67 7.83 -2.43 -2.05
CA LEU A 67 6.78 -1.50 -1.61
C LEU A 67 6.98 -0.08 -2.14
N PHE A 68 8.22 0.41 -2.16
CA PHE A 68 8.53 1.73 -2.71
C PHE A 68 8.24 1.77 -4.22
N ILE A 69 8.62 0.72 -4.95
CA ILE A 69 8.30 0.57 -6.36
C ILE A 69 6.78 0.53 -6.54
N LEU A 70 6.04 -0.27 -5.77
CA LEU A 70 4.58 -0.35 -5.85
C LEU A 70 3.87 0.98 -5.53
N GLU A 71 4.42 1.79 -4.61
CA GLU A 71 3.90 3.14 -4.33
C GLU A 71 4.12 4.10 -5.51
N LYS A 72 5.20 3.91 -6.28
CA LYS A 72 5.61 4.79 -7.39
C LYS A 72 5.14 4.29 -8.76
N VAL A 73 4.97 2.98 -8.93
CA VAL A 73 4.50 2.34 -10.14
C VAL A 73 2.99 2.50 -10.19
N HIS A 74 2.59 3.60 -10.82
CA HIS A 74 1.23 3.75 -11.28
C HIS A 74 1.05 2.85 -12.51
N PRO A 75 0.00 2.00 -12.56
CA PRO A 75 -0.33 1.30 -13.78
C PRO A 75 -0.49 2.31 -14.91
N ILE A 76 0.39 2.28 -15.90
CA ILE A 76 0.23 3.09 -17.11
C ILE A 76 -0.81 2.35 -17.94
N SER A 77 -1.99 2.92 -18.09
CA SER A 77 -2.98 2.48 -19.06
C SER A 77 -2.46 2.81 -20.46
N GLY A 78 -1.66 1.90 -21.02
CA GLY A 78 -1.43 1.79 -22.46
C GLY A 78 -2.17 0.55 -22.94
N ASN A 79 -2.83 0.63 -24.10
CA ASN A 79 -3.29 -0.57 -24.80
C ASN A 79 -2.08 -1.49 -24.96
N LEU A 80 -2.02 -2.57 -24.18
CA LEU A 80 -1.14 -3.69 -24.45
C LEU A 80 -1.76 -4.39 -25.66
N GLU A 81 -1.49 -3.86 -26.85
CA GLU A 81 -1.66 -4.61 -28.09
C GLU A 81 -0.63 -5.75 -28.05
N THR A 82 -1.12 -6.97 -27.82
CA THR A 82 -0.42 -8.23 -28.13
C THR A 82 -1.09 -8.88 -29.32
#